data_AF-A0A353XZ70-F1
#
_entry.id   AF-A0A353XZ70-F1
#
_cell.length_a   1.000
_cell.length_b   1.000
_cell.length_c   1.000
_cell.angle_alpha   90.00
_cell.angle_beta   90.00
_cell.angle_gamma   90.00
#
_symmetry.space_group_name_H-M   'P 1'
#
loop_
_entity.id
_entity.type
_entity.pdbx_description
1 polymer ?
#
loop_
_entity_poly.entity_id
_entity_poly.type
_entity_poly.pdbx_seq_one_letter_code
_entity_poly.pdbx_strand_id
1 'polypeptide(L)'
;APHVDRLAFMKAQIVFWLLAAIDGHAKNFSIYLTPGGYKLTPLYDVMSAAPYAEFPVHKIKLAMSIGDKGYYRLKQIQIRHFYQTGQKAGLREQEMNEIFSDLAVQMDDAIAEVATLATDAGMPEATSEPILAAVNKRAGMIQRAL
;
A
#
# COMPACT_ATOMS: atom_id res chain seq x y z
N ALA A 1 -5.96 -18.81 4.67
CA ALA A 1 -7.34 -19.21 4.27
C ALA A 1 -7.78 -18.19 3.25
N PRO A 2 -8.53 -18.54 2.19
CA PRO A 2 -8.75 -17.64 1.05
C PRO A 2 -9.30 -16.25 1.42
N HIS A 3 -10.02 -16.14 2.53
CA HIS A 3 -10.47 -14.85 3.08
C HIS A 3 -9.34 -13.97 3.64
N VAL A 4 -8.51 -14.53 4.53
CA VAL A 4 -7.37 -13.83 5.15
C VAL A 4 -6.40 -13.34 4.08
N ASP A 5 -6.15 -14.16 3.07
CA ASP A 5 -5.24 -13.83 1.98
C ASP A 5 -5.78 -12.67 1.12
N ARG A 6 -7.11 -12.59 0.92
CA ARG A 6 -7.75 -11.45 0.23
C ARG A 6 -7.64 -10.15 1.02
N LEU A 7 -7.84 -10.21 2.33
CA LEU A 7 -7.66 -9.05 3.22
C LEU A 7 -6.21 -8.57 3.20
N ALA A 8 -5.25 -9.49 3.35
CA ALA A 8 -3.82 -9.19 3.31
C ALA A 8 -3.41 -8.58 1.96
N PHE A 9 -3.90 -9.14 0.86
CA PHE A 9 -3.63 -8.61 -0.48
C PHE A 9 -4.22 -7.21 -0.68
N MET A 10 -5.46 -6.97 -0.23
CA MET A 10 -6.08 -5.63 -0.31
C MET A 10 -5.31 -4.60 0.54
N LYS A 11 -4.93 -4.96 1.77
CA LYS A 11 -4.08 -4.12 2.63
C LYS A 11 -2.74 -3.81 1.95
N ALA A 12 -2.14 -4.80 1.28
CA ALA A 12 -0.90 -4.60 0.52
C ALA A 12 -1.08 -3.56 -0.60
N GLN A 13 -2.20 -3.59 -1.34
CA GLN A 13 -2.47 -2.59 -2.39
C GLN A 13 -2.58 -1.16 -1.82
N ILE A 14 -3.19 -1.00 -0.64
CA ILE A 14 -3.28 0.30 0.05
C ILE A 14 -1.89 0.75 0.50
N VAL A 15 -1.09 -0.16 1.07
CA VAL A 15 0.29 0.13 1.50
C VAL A 15 1.19 0.48 0.31
N PHE A 16 1.05 -0.19 -0.83
CA PHE A 16 1.79 0.17 -2.04
C PHE A 16 1.44 1.58 -2.53
N TRP A 17 0.17 1.95 -2.45
CA TRP A 17 -0.24 3.33 -2.71
C TRP A 17 0.37 4.31 -1.71
N LEU A 18 0.34 4.01 -0.40
CA LEU A 18 0.93 4.83 0.67
C LEU A 18 2.44 5.04 0.48
N LEU A 19 3.15 4.00 0.05
CA LEU A 19 4.61 4.03 -0.18
C LEU A 19 5.01 4.56 -1.54
N ALA A 20 4.08 4.77 -2.49
CA ALA A 20 4.42 4.88 -3.91
C ALA A 20 5.27 3.70 -4.41
N ALA A 21 4.92 2.48 -3.98
CA ALA A 21 5.53 1.25 -4.47
C ALA A 21 4.92 0.89 -5.83
N ILE A 22 5.65 1.20 -6.90
CA ILE A 22 5.12 1.16 -8.27
C ILE A 22 5.29 -0.18 -8.97
N ASP A 23 6.20 -1.04 -8.48
CA ASP A 23 6.61 -2.27 -9.15
C ASP A 23 5.95 -3.54 -8.55
N GLY A 24 4.83 -3.38 -7.83
CA GLY A 24 4.07 -4.50 -7.27
C GLY A 24 3.30 -5.30 -8.32
N HIS A 25 3.96 -5.85 -9.34
CA HIS A 25 3.34 -6.60 -10.41
C HIS A 25 3.14 -8.09 -10.04
N ALA A 26 2.50 -8.87 -10.93
CA ALA A 26 2.08 -10.24 -10.62
C ALA A 26 3.22 -11.17 -10.13
N LYS A 27 4.47 -10.96 -10.55
CA LYS A 27 5.62 -11.79 -10.14
C LYS A 27 6.15 -11.48 -8.73
N ASN A 28 5.74 -10.36 -8.11
CA ASN A 28 6.11 -10.02 -6.72
C ASN A 28 5.13 -10.63 -5.70
N PHE A 29 4.21 -11.47 -6.16
CA PHE A 29 3.33 -12.24 -5.31
C PHE A 29 3.52 -13.72 -5.60
N SER A 30 3.61 -14.51 -4.54
CA SER A 30 3.76 -15.96 -4.61
C SER A 30 2.73 -16.64 -3.72
N ILE A 31 2.55 -17.94 -3.96
CA ILE A 31 1.70 -18.80 -3.14
C ILE A 31 2.48 -20.02 -2.67
N TYR A 32 2.26 -20.43 -1.43
CA TYR A 32 2.61 -21.76 -0.97
C TYR A 32 1.60 -22.77 -1.50
N LEU A 33 2.10 -23.89 -2.03
CA LEU A 33 1.29 -25.06 -2.33
C LEU A 33 1.17 -25.92 -1.08
N THR A 34 -0.05 -26.28 -0.72
CA THR A 34 -0.35 -27.08 0.48
C THR A 34 -1.26 -28.26 0.09
N PRO A 35 -1.30 -29.36 0.87
CA PRO A 35 -2.18 -30.48 0.57
C PRO A 35 -3.67 -30.13 0.46
N GLY A 36 -4.10 -29.00 1.03
CA GLY A 36 -5.50 -28.52 1.02
C GLY A 36 -5.75 -27.29 0.13
N GLY A 37 -4.84 -26.94 -0.76
CA GLY A 37 -4.95 -25.76 -1.65
C GLY A 37 -3.72 -24.88 -1.57
N TYR A 38 -3.91 -23.56 -1.60
CA TYR A 38 -2.82 -22.60 -1.61
C TYR A 38 -3.01 -21.49 -0.58
N LYS A 39 -1.89 -20.85 -0.21
CA LYS A 39 -1.86 -19.70 0.69
C LYS A 39 -0.91 -18.64 0.16
N LEU A 40 -1.25 -17.37 0.33
CA LEU A 40 -0.34 -16.25 0.01
C LEU A 40 0.96 -16.36 0.83
N THR A 41 2.11 -16.14 0.20
CA THR A 41 3.39 -16.00 0.91
C THR A 41 3.50 -14.63 1.60
N PRO A 42 4.46 -14.40 2.50
CA PRO A 42 4.83 -13.05 2.89
C PRO A 42 5.12 -12.17 1.66
N LEU A 43 4.87 -10.87 1.79
CA LEU A 43 5.18 -9.88 0.76
C LEU A 43 6.70 -9.69 0.67
N TYR A 44 7.20 -9.44 -0.55
CA TYR A 44 8.61 -9.19 -0.83
C TYR A 44 8.73 -8.16 -1.98
N ASP A 45 9.94 -7.70 -2.27
CA ASP A 45 10.24 -6.73 -3.34
C ASP A 45 9.40 -5.44 -3.28
N VAL A 46 9.26 -4.87 -2.08
CA VAL A 46 8.57 -3.59 -1.88
C VAL A 46 9.60 -2.46 -1.95
N MET A 47 9.50 -1.61 -2.97
CA MET A 47 10.39 -0.47 -3.16
C MET A 47 9.59 0.79 -3.48
N SER A 48 9.90 1.89 -2.80
CA SER A 48 9.27 3.19 -3.05
C SER A 48 9.92 3.92 -4.23
N ALA A 49 9.09 4.50 -5.09
CA ALA A 49 9.55 5.43 -6.12
C ALA A 49 9.73 6.87 -5.61
N ALA A 50 9.36 7.17 -4.36
CA ALA A 50 9.35 8.54 -3.83
C ALA A 50 10.71 9.25 -3.82
N PRO A 51 11.85 8.57 -3.56
CA PRO A 51 13.17 9.20 -3.59
C PRO A 51 13.64 9.66 -4.98
N TYR A 52 13.06 9.11 -6.04
CA TYR A 52 13.53 9.29 -7.42
C TYR A 52 12.85 10.51 -8.06
N ALA A 53 13.45 11.68 -7.86
CA ALA A 53 12.92 12.97 -8.32
C ALA A 53 12.79 13.08 -9.85
N GLU A 54 13.54 12.27 -10.60
CA GLU A 54 13.44 12.17 -12.06
C GLU A 54 12.08 11.64 -12.54
N PHE A 55 11.32 10.94 -11.70
CA PHE A 55 9.97 10.51 -12.04
C PHE A 55 8.99 11.67 -11.88
N PRO A 56 8.36 12.16 -12.97
CA PRO A 56 7.37 13.20 -12.84
C PRO A 56 6.22 12.69 -11.97
N VAL A 57 5.94 13.36 -10.85
CA VAL A 57 4.95 12.92 -9.84
C VAL A 57 3.58 12.58 -10.45
N HIS A 58 3.19 13.27 -11.53
CA HIS A 58 1.93 13.04 -12.25
C HIS A 58 1.92 11.79 -13.15
N LYS A 59 3.09 11.19 -13.41
CA LYS A 59 3.26 9.94 -14.19
C LYS A 59 3.45 8.70 -13.33
N ILE A 60 3.67 8.86 -12.02
CA ILE A 60 3.84 7.73 -11.08
C ILE A 60 2.53 6.92 -11.01
N LYS A 61 2.64 5.61 -11.25
CA LYS A 61 1.52 4.66 -11.36
C LYS A 61 1.80 3.41 -10.54
N LEU A 62 0.77 2.83 -9.94
CA LEU A 62 0.82 1.45 -9.45
C LEU A 62 0.89 0.46 -10.63
N ALA A 63 1.43 -0.73 -10.38
CA ALA A 63 1.39 -1.83 -11.34
C ALA A 63 -0.03 -2.38 -11.54
N MET A 64 -0.84 -2.43 -10.47
CA MET A 64 -2.22 -2.89 -10.48
C MET A 64 -3.18 -1.71 -10.27
N SER A 65 -4.27 -1.68 -11.03
CA SER A 65 -5.23 -0.58 -10.98
C SER A 65 -6.20 -0.70 -9.81
N ILE A 66 -6.66 0.44 -9.30
CA ILE A 66 -7.65 0.54 -8.23
C ILE A 66 -8.92 1.24 -8.74
N GLY A 67 -10.09 0.79 -8.31
CA GLY A 67 -11.40 1.38 -8.58
C GLY A 67 -12.04 0.92 -9.88
N ASP A 68 -13.30 1.31 -10.08
CA ASP A 68 -14.12 0.78 -11.17
C ASP A 68 -13.65 1.16 -12.57
N LYS A 69 -12.94 2.29 -12.68
CA LYS A 69 -12.40 2.81 -13.93
C LYS A 69 -10.92 2.48 -14.14
N GLY A 70 -10.33 1.66 -13.27
CA GLY A 70 -8.93 1.24 -13.39
C GLY A 70 -7.94 2.41 -13.21
N TYR A 71 -7.91 3.05 -12.05
CA TYR A 71 -6.97 4.13 -11.77
C TYR A 71 -5.59 3.56 -11.41
N TYR A 72 -4.60 3.87 -12.25
CA TYR A 72 -3.20 3.52 -12.00
C TYR A 72 -2.41 4.65 -11.33
N ARG A 73 -2.66 5.91 -11.74
CA ARG A 73 -1.84 7.05 -11.29
C ARG A 73 -2.13 7.38 -9.84
N LEU A 74 -1.09 7.51 -9.02
CA LEU A 74 -1.23 7.76 -7.58
C LEU A 74 -2.08 9.01 -7.27
N LYS A 75 -1.92 10.08 -8.07
CA LYS A 75 -2.66 11.34 -7.92
C LYS A 75 -4.18 11.20 -8.21
N GLN A 76 -4.58 10.19 -8.97
CA GLN A 76 -5.99 9.94 -9.33
C GLN A 76 -6.68 9.00 -8.34
N ILE A 77 -5.92 8.22 -7.59
CA ILE A 77 -6.44 7.27 -6.61
C ILE A 77 -6.98 8.04 -5.40
N GLN A 78 -8.15 7.61 -4.92
CA GLN A 78 -8.89 8.16 -3.79
C GLN A 78 -9.39 7.00 -2.93
N ILE A 79 -9.68 7.24 -1.66
CA ILE A 79 -10.10 6.20 -0.71
C ILE A 79 -11.28 5.37 -1.23
N ARG A 80 -12.33 6.03 -1.76
CA ARG A 80 -13.49 5.35 -2.39
C ARG A 80 -13.13 4.33 -3.48
N HIS A 81 -12.00 4.49 -4.19
CA HIS A 81 -11.60 3.56 -5.25
C HIS A 81 -11.13 2.22 -4.66
N PHE A 82 -10.58 2.21 -3.44
CA PHE A 82 -10.26 0.97 -2.74
C PHE A 82 -11.51 0.23 -2.30
N TYR A 83 -12.55 0.93 -1.82
CA TYR A 83 -13.85 0.33 -1.52
C TYR A 83 -14.47 -0.36 -2.75
N GLN A 84 -14.46 0.31 -3.90
CA GLN A 84 -14.89 -0.27 -5.18
C GLN A 84 -14.11 -1.55 -5.53
N THR A 85 -12.79 -1.53 -5.34
CA THR A 85 -11.93 -2.69 -5.62
C THR A 85 -12.19 -3.82 -4.63
N GLY A 86 -12.34 -3.51 -3.34
CA GLY A 86 -12.64 -4.46 -2.28
C GLY A 86 -13.96 -5.18 -2.53
N GLN A 87 -15.01 -4.44 -2.88
CA GLN A 87 -16.31 -5.01 -3.22
C GLN A 87 -16.21 -5.98 -4.41
N LYS A 88 -15.50 -5.60 -5.47
CA LYS A 88 -15.25 -6.49 -6.62
C LYS A 88 -14.42 -7.73 -6.28
N ALA A 89 -13.54 -7.62 -5.28
CA ALA A 89 -12.78 -8.74 -4.73
C ALA A 89 -13.57 -9.61 -3.72
N GLY A 90 -14.84 -9.27 -3.48
CA GLY A 90 -15.72 -9.98 -2.55
C GLY A 90 -15.42 -9.69 -1.08
N LEU A 91 -14.85 -8.52 -0.78
CA LEU A 91 -14.72 -7.98 0.58
C LEU A 91 -15.94 -7.11 0.92
N ARG A 92 -16.37 -7.19 2.17
CA ARG A 92 -17.44 -6.37 2.73
C ARG A 92 -16.93 -4.98 3.06
N GLU A 93 -17.84 -4.01 3.08
CA GLU A 93 -17.52 -2.63 3.47
C GLU A 93 -16.92 -2.55 4.88
N GLN A 94 -17.45 -3.32 5.82
CA GLN A 94 -16.91 -3.40 7.18
C GLN A 94 -15.43 -3.85 7.20
N GLU A 95 -15.06 -4.82 6.36
CA GLU A 95 -13.67 -5.30 6.28
C GLU A 95 -12.74 -4.23 5.70
N MET A 96 -13.24 -3.43 4.74
CA MET A 96 -12.50 -2.27 4.24
C MET A 96 -12.34 -1.19 5.32
N ASN A 97 -13.39 -0.93 6.11
CA ASN A 97 -13.35 -0.01 7.23
C ASN A 97 -12.33 -0.46 8.28
N GLU A 98 -12.30 -1.74 8.63
CA GLU A 98 -11.33 -2.32 9.55
C GLU A 98 -9.89 -2.14 9.02
N ILE A 99 -9.62 -2.44 7.74
CA ILE A 99 -8.30 -2.22 7.15
C ILE A 99 -7.87 -0.74 7.22
N PHE A 100 -8.75 0.20 6.86
CA PHE A 100 -8.42 1.62 6.88
C PHE A 100 -8.27 2.17 8.31
N SER A 101 -9.12 1.73 9.24
CA SER A 101 -9.04 2.10 10.65
C SER A 101 -7.74 1.60 11.27
N ASP A 102 -7.39 0.33 11.06
CA ASP A 102 -6.13 -0.25 11.54
C ASP A 102 -4.92 0.51 11.01
N LEU A 103 -4.92 0.84 9.71
CA LEU A 103 -3.86 1.63 9.10
C LEU A 103 -3.80 3.03 9.70
N ALA A 104 -4.93 3.71 9.90
CA ALA A 104 -4.97 5.07 10.45
C ALA A 104 -4.47 5.13 11.90
N VAL A 105 -4.85 4.15 12.73
CA VAL A 105 -4.45 4.07 14.15
C VAL A 105 -2.94 3.82 14.29
N GLN A 106 -2.36 2.98 13.43
CA GLN A 106 -0.95 2.56 13.56
C GLN A 106 0.03 3.48 12.81
N MET A 107 -0.45 4.40 11.96
CA MET A 107 0.41 5.06 10.99
C MET A 107 1.44 5.98 11.65
N ASP A 108 1.03 6.81 12.60
CA ASP A 108 1.91 7.82 13.19
C ASP A 108 3.05 7.15 13.97
N ASP A 109 2.73 6.10 14.74
CA ASP A 109 3.71 5.27 15.45
C ASP A 109 4.67 4.56 14.48
N ALA A 110 4.14 3.95 13.42
CA ALA A 110 4.95 3.27 12.41
C ALA A 110 5.91 4.22 11.69
N ILE A 111 5.49 5.46 11.41
CA ILE A 111 6.33 6.48 10.79
C ILE A 111 7.44 6.91 11.74
N ALA A 112 7.14 7.13 13.02
CA ALA A 112 8.13 7.51 14.02
C ALA A 112 9.16 6.41 14.27
N GLU A 113 8.71 5.16 14.38
CA GLU A 113 9.56 3.99 14.53
C GLU A 113 10.50 3.85 13.32
N VAL A 114 9.96 3.89 12.10
CA VAL A 114 10.77 3.73 10.87
C VAL A 114 11.73 4.90 10.67
N ALA A 115 11.38 6.13 11.04
CA ALA A 115 12.29 7.27 11.00
C ALA A 115 13.52 7.05 11.91
N THR A 116 13.30 6.48 13.10
CA THR A 116 14.36 6.14 14.04
C THR A 116 15.25 5.03 13.47
N LEU A 117 14.63 3.94 12.99
CA LEU A 117 15.35 2.82 12.38
C LEU A 117 16.18 3.24 11.15
N ALA A 118 15.65 4.12 10.31
CA ALA A 118 16.36 4.64 9.14
C ALA A 118 17.60 5.45 9.56
N THR A 119 17.46 6.28 10.60
CA THR A 119 18.56 7.06 11.17
C THR A 119 19.64 6.14 11.74
N ASP A 120 19.24 5.16 12.56
CA ASP A 120 20.16 4.19 13.18
C ASP A 120 20.90 3.33 12.14
N ALA A 121 20.23 3.01 11.03
CA ALA A 121 20.82 2.29 9.91
C ALA A 121 21.74 3.16 9.03
N GLY A 122 21.85 4.47 9.29
CA GLY A 122 22.63 5.40 8.47
C GLY A 122 22.04 5.62 7.07
N MET A 123 20.72 5.44 6.91
CA MET A 123 20.06 5.66 5.64
C MET A 123 20.10 7.15 5.26
N PRO A 124 20.48 7.51 4.01
CA PRO A 124 20.49 8.91 3.60
C PRO A 124 19.10 9.56 3.71
N GLU A 125 19.05 10.77 4.28
CA GLU A 125 17.83 11.58 4.38
C GLU A 125 17.19 11.82 3.01
N ALA A 126 18.01 12.03 1.98
CA ALA A 126 17.58 12.14 0.59
C ALA A 126 16.78 10.92 0.09
N THR A 127 16.87 9.78 0.78
CA THR A 127 16.07 8.57 0.50
C THR A 127 14.93 8.40 1.50
N SER A 128 15.16 8.55 2.80
CA SER A 128 14.13 8.29 3.82
C SER A 128 13.07 9.39 3.87
N GLU A 129 13.44 10.66 3.79
CA GLU A 129 12.50 11.78 3.90
C GLU A 129 11.43 11.79 2.81
N PRO A 130 11.75 11.59 1.50
CA PRO A 130 10.71 11.55 0.47
C PRO A 130 9.71 10.42 0.68
N ILE A 131 10.16 9.26 1.19
CA ILE A 131 9.30 8.12 1.49
C ILE A 131 8.35 8.46 2.63
N LEU A 132 8.89 8.91 3.77
CA LEU A 132 8.11 9.26 4.95
C LEU A 132 7.12 10.40 4.66
N ALA A 133 7.54 11.43 3.92
CA ALA A 133 6.67 12.52 3.50
C ALA A 133 5.51 12.04 2.60
N ALA A 134 5.81 11.12 1.67
CA ALA A 134 4.79 10.58 0.77
C ALA A 134 3.77 9.68 1.50
N VAL A 135 4.23 8.91 2.50
CA VAL A 135 3.35 8.13 3.40
C VAL A 135 2.49 9.06 4.23
N ASN A 136 3.09 10.02 4.95
CA ASN A 136 2.38 11.01 5.77
C ASN A 136 1.27 11.73 5.00
N LYS A 137 1.58 12.20 3.78
CA LYS A 137 0.61 12.90 2.93
C LYS A 137 -0.63 12.05 2.64
N ARG A 138 -0.43 10.77 2.33
CA ARG A 138 -1.52 9.84 1.97
C ARG A 138 -2.21 9.26 3.20
N ALA A 139 -1.50 9.10 4.31
CA ALA A 139 -2.08 8.80 5.62
C ALA A 139 -3.12 9.86 6.01
N GLY A 140 -2.79 11.14 5.86
CA GLY A 140 -3.75 12.22 6.08
C GLY A 140 -4.97 12.15 5.15
N MET A 141 -4.87 11.53 3.97
CA MET A 141 -6.05 11.28 3.12
C MET A 141 -6.95 10.17 3.67
N ILE A 142 -6.38 9.16 4.35
CA ILE A 142 -7.14 8.12 5.05
C ILE A 142 -7.86 8.76 6.24
N GLN A 143 -7.14 9.50 7.09
CA GLN A 143 -7.70 10.15 8.28
C GLN A 143 -8.86 11.11 7.97
N ARG A 144 -8.84 11.81 6.83
CA ARG A 144 -9.93 12.71 6.40
C ARG A 144 -11.14 11.99 5.81
N ALA A 145 -11.00 10.71 5.45
CA ALA A 145 -12.04 9.91 4.83
C ALA A 145 -12.76 9.00 5.83
N LEU A 146 -12.16 8.77 7.00
CA LEU A 146 -12.78 8.17 8.18
C LEU A 146 -13.57 9.24 8.95
#